data_AF-A0A4Y2B8X4-F1
#
_entry.id   AF-A0A4Y2B8X4-F1
#
_cell.length_a   1.000
_cell.length_b   1.000
_cell.length_c   1.000
_cell.angle_alpha   90.00
_cell.angle_beta   90.00
_cell.angle_gamma   90.00
#
_symmetry.space_group_name_H-M   'P 1'
#
loop_
_entity.id
_entity.type
_entity.pdbx_description
1 polymer ?
#
loop_
_entity_poly.entity_id
_entity_poly.type
_entity_poly.pdbx_seq_one_letter_code
_entity_poly.pdbx_strand_id
1 'polypeptide(L)'
;MAPITLTTPLATVFQAELAAVNFDAGWALKRNAKIKAFSDSKSSVEAIRSPKVKSNFVLSFKDNLCNAKDLVSLVWVKAHAGNPGNELADHFAKIVSSCSADMSVPVPYSYVKRVCKEFLMNEWNSYWKNSTTGKRTKEILPSSNLDLLISNKYVIYLFTNHGPFPAYLCRFKILNNPDCLCGELGDVDHYLASCMYTKDYHLLLPTGAARTH
;
A
#
# COMPACT_ATOMS: atom_id res chain seq x y z
N MET A 1 5.15 -4.95 27.66
CA MET A 1 4.92 -5.58 26.33
C MET A 1 6.26 -6.08 25.83
N ALA A 2 6.43 -7.39 25.70
CA ALA A 2 7.65 -7.94 25.11
C ALA A 2 7.69 -7.59 23.61
N PRO A 3 8.84 -7.16 23.05
CA PRO A 3 8.95 -6.90 21.63
C PRO A 3 8.77 -8.21 20.86
N ILE A 4 7.86 -8.21 19.89
CA ILE A 4 7.69 -9.31 18.94
C ILE A 4 8.92 -9.33 18.04
N THR A 5 9.74 -10.37 18.17
CA THR A 5 10.97 -10.58 17.41
C THR A 5 10.72 -11.66 16.38
N LEU A 6 10.93 -11.33 15.10
CA LEU A 6 10.69 -12.21 13.97
C LEU A 6 12.01 -12.71 13.40
N THR A 7 11.97 -13.89 12.78
CA THR A 7 13.07 -14.45 12.01
C THR A 7 13.22 -13.69 10.67
N THR A 8 14.37 -13.84 10.03
CA THR A 8 14.86 -13.07 8.85
C THR A 8 13.91 -12.83 7.66
N PRO A 9 12.93 -13.67 7.28
CA PRO A 9 12.10 -13.38 6.09
C PRO A 9 11.20 -12.14 6.20
N LEU A 10 11.15 -11.47 7.36
CA LEU A 10 10.24 -10.34 7.61
C LEU A 10 10.97 -9.01 7.84
N ALA A 11 12.31 -9.01 7.89
CA ALA A 11 13.10 -7.80 8.01
C ALA A 11 13.22 -7.08 6.66
N THR A 12 13.08 -5.76 6.67
CA THR A 12 13.37 -4.96 5.47
C THR A 12 14.88 -4.86 5.23
N VAL A 13 15.30 -4.66 3.98
CA VAL A 13 16.71 -4.37 3.64
C VAL A 13 17.25 -3.24 4.52
N PHE A 14 16.49 -2.14 4.67
CA PHE A 14 16.86 -1.04 5.55
C PHE A 14 17.16 -1.47 7.00
N GLN A 15 16.35 -2.37 7.57
CA GLN A 15 16.58 -2.84 8.94
C GLN A 15 17.78 -3.78 9.03
N ALA A 16 18.00 -4.64 8.04
CA ALA A 16 19.16 -5.52 8.00
C ALA A 16 20.46 -4.71 7.93
N GLU A 17 20.50 -3.72 7.04
CA GLU A 17 21.62 -2.78 6.89
C GLU A 17 21.91 -2.02 8.18
N LEU A 18 20.87 -1.48 8.82
CA LEU A 18 21.03 -0.74 10.06
C LEU A 18 21.46 -1.65 11.23
N ALA A 19 20.99 -2.90 11.27
CA ALA A 19 21.38 -3.89 12.26
C ALA A 19 22.85 -4.31 12.12
N ALA A 20 23.37 -4.42 10.90
CA ALA A 20 24.79 -4.68 10.64
C ALA A 20 25.67 -3.56 11.22
N VAL A 21 25.33 -2.30 10.95
CA VAL A 21 26.05 -1.15 11.53
C VAL A 21 25.93 -1.12 13.07
N ASN A 22 24.78 -1.53 13.62
CA ASN A 22 24.60 -1.63 15.08
C ASN A 22 25.51 -2.67 15.71
N PHE A 23 25.67 -3.80 15.03
CA PHE A 23 26.56 -4.87 15.46
C PHE A 23 28.01 -4.36 15.52
N ASP A 24 28.46 -3.63 14.50
CA ASP A 24 29.78 -3.00 14.46
C ASP A 24 29.99 -2.04 15.64
N ALA A 25 28.99 -1.20 15.95
CA ALA A 25 29.04 -0.29 17.09
C ALA A 25 29.15 -1.03 18.43
N GLY A 26 28.36 -2.08 18.63
CA GLY A 26 28.46 -2.92 19.83
C GLY A 26 29.79 -3.66 19.95
N TRP A 27 30.32 -4.15 18.82
CA TRP A 27 31.62 -4.81 18.75
C TRP A 27 32.76 -3.84 19.13
N ALA A 28 32.73 -2.61 18.59
CA ALA A 28 33.70 -1.56 18.86
C ALA A 28 33.69 -1.15 20.33
N LEU A 29 32.50 -0.95 20.90
CA LEU A 29 32.30 -0.68 22.33
C LEU A 29 32.90 -1.78 23.21
N LYS A 30 32.55 -3.04 22.94
CA LYS A 30 33.00 -4.18 23.76
C LYS A 30 34.52 -4.35 23.76
N ARG A 31 35.18 -4.02 22.65
CA ARG A 31 36.63 -4.16 22.50
C ARG A 31 37.40 -2.86 22.72
N ASN A 32 36.71 -1.75 22.98
CA ASN A 32 37.29 -0.41 22.99
C ASN A 32 38.16 -0.14 21.75
N ALA A 33 37.67 -0.55 20.58
CA ALA A 33 38.42 -0.53 19.33
C ALA A 33 37.84 0.52 18.39
N LYS A 34 38.71 1.36 17.81
CA LYS A 34 38.31 2.35 16.81
C LYS A 34 38.18 1.69 15.43
N ILE A 35 36.99 1.74 14.87
CA ILE A 35 36.65 1.16 13.56
C ILE A 35 36.11 2.21 12.59
N LYS A 36 36.22 1.88 11.30
CA LYS A 36 35.58 2.60 10.21
C LYS A 36 34.65 1.64 9.48
N ALA A 37 33.35 1.84 9.64
CA ALA A 37 32.31 1.07 8.98
C ALA A 37 31.99 1.73 7.63
N PHE A 38 32.01 0.93 6.56
CA PHE A 38 31.64 1.37 5.22
C PHE A 38 30.29 0.73 4.88
N SER A 39 29.33 1.54 4.46
CA SER A 39 27.98 1.07 4.09
C SER A 39 27.54 1.74 2.80
N ASP A 40 26.97 0.97 1.89
CA ASP A 40 26.35 1.51 0.67
C ASP A 40 24.88 1.89 0.83
N SER A 41 24.28 1.52 1.97
CA SER A 41 22.92 1.89 2.36
C SER A 41 22.82 3.37 2.72
N LYS A 42 22.61 4.19 1.69
CA LYS A 42 22.39 5.64 1.82
C LYS A 42 21.25 5.95 2.79
N SER A 43 20.18 5.16 2.75
CA SER A 43 19.02 5.32 3.64
C SER A 43 19.38 5.10 5.11
N SER A 44 20.20 4.10 5.44
CA SER A 44 20.72 3.89 6.80
C SER A 44 21.56 5.07 7.26
N VAL A 45 22.51 5.52 6.44
CA VAL A 45 23.38 6.67 6.76
C VAL A 45 22.56 7.95 6.99
N GLU A 46 21.57 8.22 6.14
CA GLU A 46 20.68 9.38 6.28
C GLU A 46 19.78 9.28 7.51
N ALA A 47 19.24 8.10 7.82
CA ALA A 47 18.42 7.89 9.01
C ALA A 47 19.20 8.17 10.31
N ILE A 48 20.49 7.79 10.35
CA ILE A 48 21.39 8.03 11.47
C ILE A 48 21.69 9.53 11.60
N ARG A 49 21.98 10.21 10.49
CA ARG A 49 22.30 11.65 10.46
C ARG A 49 21.08 12.54 10.72
N SER A 50 19.88 12.09 10.34
CA SER A 50 18.64 12.88 10.45
C SER A 50 18.33 13.21 11.91
N PRO A 51 18.09 14.48 12.29
CA PRO A 51 17.66 14.82 13.65
C PRO A 51 16.25 14.29 13.96
N LYS A 52 15.44 14.02 12.93
CA LYS A 52 14.10 13.44 13.08
C LYS A 52 14.20 11.92 13.16
N VAL A 53 13.72 11.33 14.26
CA VAL A 53 13.64 9.88 14.46
C VAL A 53 12.21 9.41 14.27
N LYS A 54 11.99 8.45 13.36
CA LYS A 54 10.65 7.94 12.99
C LYS A 54 10.35 6.55 13.56
N SER A 55 11.33 5.90 14.18
CA SER A 55 11.21 4.53 14.67
C SER A 55 12.07 4.35 15.91
N ASN A 56 11.52 3.67 16.93
CA ASN A 56 12.26 3.30 18.14
C ASN A 56 13.49 2.44 17.81
N PHE A 57 13.45 1.67 16.72
CA PHE A 57 14.59 0.90 16.24
C PHE A 57 15.77 1.79 15.80
N VAL A 58 15.50 2.91 15.13
CA VAL A 58 16.53 3.90 14.75
C VAL A 58 17.00 4.66 15.98
N LEU A 59 16.11 4.93 16.94
CA LEU A 59 16.46 5.60 18.20
C LEU A 59 17.47 4.78 19.01
N SER A 60 17.16 3.49 19.25
CA SER A 60 18.05 2.60 20.00
C SER A 60 19.43 2.47 19.36
N PHE A 61 19.49 2.53 18.02
CA PHE A 61 20.76 2.54 17.30
C PHE A 61 21.55 3.83 17.55
N LYS A 62 20.89 4.98 17.47
CA LYS A 62 21.54 6.27 17.73
C LYS A 62 22.11 6.34 19.13
N ASP A 63 21.39 5.83 20.12
CA ASP A 63 21.87 5.76 21.50
C ASP A 63 23.15 4.90 21.60
N ASN A 64 23.18 3.74 20.94
CA ASN A 64 24.38 2.90 20.88
C ASN A 64 25.56 3.60 20.21
N LEU A 65 25.32 4.30 19.10
CA LEU A 65 26.38 5.03 18.38
C LEU A 65 26.89 6.22 19.21
N CYS A 66 26.00 6.91 19.93
CA CYS A 66 26.36 7.96 20.89
C CYS A 66 27.21 7.40 22.04
N ASN A 67 26.90 6.19 22.53
CA ASN A 67 27.70 5.51 23.54
C ASN A 67 29.06 5.08 22.99
N ALA A 68 29.13 4.65 21.73
CA ALA A 68 30.34 4.28 21.00
C ALA A 68 31.18 5.50 20.56
N LYS A 69 31.07 6.63 21.27
CA LYS A 69 31.62 7.92 20.88
C LYS A 69 33.09 7.80 20.47
N ASP A 70 33.41 8.33 19.29
CA ASP A 70 34.75 8.32 18.67
C ASP A 70 35.34 6.94 18.34
N LEU A 71 34.64 5.84 18.65
CA LEU A 71 35.04 4.47 18.29
C LEU A 71 34.53 4.07 16.90
N VAL A 72 33.38 4.57 16.45
CA VAL A 72 32.84 4.21 15.13
C VAL A 72 32.74 5.42 14.22
N SER A 73 33.38 5.31 13.05
CA SER A 73 33.16 6.23 11.94
C SER A 73 32.38 5.54 10.82
N LEU A 74 31.21 6.07 10.47
CA LEU A 74 30.38 5.54 9.40
C LEU A 74 30.60 6.32 8.11
N VAL A 75 31.01 5.62 7.05
CA VAL A 75 31.30 6.19 5.73
C VAL A 75 30.34 5.59 4.71
N TRP A 76 29.66 6.46 3.97
CA TRP A 76 28.85 6.02 2.84
C TRP A 76 29.74 5.72 1.64
N VAL A 77 29.54 4.56 1.02
CA VAL A 77 30.20 4.17 -0.24
C VAL A 77 29.16 3.93 -1.33
N LYS A 78 29.56 4.02 -2.59
CA LYS A 78 28.65 3.75 -3.70
C LYS A 78 28.54 2.25 -3.93
N ALA A 79 27.31 1.74 -3.95
CA ALA A 79 27.01 0.37 -4.37
C ALA A 79 27.48 0.10 -5.80
N HIS A 80 27.92 -1.12 -6.09
CA HIS A 80 28.31 -1.60 -7.43
C HIS A 80 29.35 -0.71 -8.14
N ALA A 81 30.30 -0.15 -7.38
CA ALA A 81 31.35 0.71 -7.89
C ALA A 81 32.73 0.02 -7.99
N GLY A 82 32.78 -1.32 -7.92
CA GLY A 82 34.05 -2.06 -7.94
C GLY A 82 34.79 -2.04 -6.59
N ASN A 83 34.11 -1.79 -5.47
CA ASN A 83 34.72 -1.80 -4.14
C ASN A 83 34.77 -3.24 -3.60
N PRO A 84 35.94 -3.91 -3.55
CA PRO A 84 36.00 -5.34 -3.24
C PRO A 84 35.44 -5.67 -1.85
N GLY A 85 35.63 -4.78 -0.87
CA GLY A 85 35.08 -4.94 0.48
C GLY A 85 33.55 -4.86 0.54
N ASN A 86 32.93 -3.96 -0.24
CA ASN A 86 31.47 -3.86 -0.30
C ASN A 86 30.88 -5.08 -1.00
N GLU A 87 31.48 -5.48 -2.12
CA GLU A 87 31.04 -6.65 -2.89
C GLU A 87 31.14 -7.94 -2.07
N LEU A 88 32.20 -8.07 -1.25
CA LEU A 88 32.36 -9.17 -0.32
C LEU A 88 31.29 -9.15 0.79
N ALA A 89 30.98 -7.97 1.35
CA ALA A 89 29.93 -7.81 2.35
C ALA A 89 28.55 -8.18 1.75
N ASP A 90 28.23 -7.70 0.56
CA ASP A 90 27.01 -8.04 -0.19
C ASP A 90 26.89 -9.53 -0.46
N HIS A 91 28.00 -10.17 -0.85
CA HIS A 91 28.06 -11.61 -1.08
C HIS A 91 27.70 -12.39 0.19
N PHE A 92 28.29 -12.03 1.34
CA PHE A 92 27.95 -12.66 2.61
C PHE A 92 26.50 -12.37 3.05
N ALA A 93 26.02 -11.14 2.87
CA ALA A 93 24.64 -10.78 3.16
C ALA A 93 23.65 -11.63 2.35
N LYS A 94 23.94 -11.90 1.07
CA LYS A 94 23.12 -12.79 0.21
C LYS A 94 23.13 -14.24 0.71
N ILE A 95 24.29 -14.79 1.07
CA ILE A 95 24.38 -16.15 1.64
C ILE A 95 23.55 -16.22 2.92
N VAL A 96 23.74 -15.25 3.82
CA VAL A 96 23.02 -15.22 5.10
C VAL A 96 21.53 -14.97 4.89
N SER A 97 21.09 -14.27 3.84
CA SER A 97 19.66 -14.13 3.54
C SER A 97 19.00 -15.46 3.14
N SER A 98 19.78 -16.40 2.60
CA SER A 98 19.31 -17.73 2.20
C SER A 98 19.34 -18.76 3.33
N CYS A 99 20.14 -18.52 4.36
CA CYS A 99 20.12 -19.26 5.61
C CYS A 99 19.15 -18.55 6.57
N SER A 100 18.22 -19.26 7.20
CA SER A 100 17.34 -18.67 8.23
C SER A 100 18.15 -18.30 9.49
N ALA A 101 18.95 -17.24 9.42
CA ALA A 101 19.64 -16.69 10.57
C ALA A 101 18.62 -15.91 11.41
N ASP A 102 18.57 -16.18 12.71
CA ASP A 102 17.67 -15.49 13.63
C ASP A 102 18.28 -14.12 13.98
N MET A 103 17.92 -13.11 13.19
CA MET A 103 18.15 -11.71 13.58
C MET A 103 16.90 -11.16 14.25
N SER A 104 17.01 -10.90 15.54
CA SER A 104 15.95 -10.33 16.37
C SER A 104 15.73 -8.85 16.04
N VAL A 105 14.96 -8.59 14.97
CA VAL A 105 14.60 -7.24 14.52
C VAL A 105 13.11 -6.98 14.79
N PRO A 106 12.73 -5.79 15.32
CA PRO A 106 11.32 -5.44 15.47
C PRO A 106 10.58 -5.42 14.14
N VAL A 107 9.31 -5.83 14.15
CA VAL A 107 8.47 -5.79 12.94
C VAL A 107 8.38 -4.36 12.41
N PRO A 108 8.73 -4.12 11.13
CA PRO A 108 8.62 -2.78 10.56
C PRO A 108 7.16 -2.32 10.48
N TYR A 109 6.92 -1.05 10.78
CA TYR A 109 5.58 -0.45 10.71
C TYR A 109 4.92 -0.63 9.33
N SER A 110 5.70 -0.53 8.25
CA SER A 110 5.23 -0.75 6.88
C SER A 110 4.69 -2.16 6.67
N TYR A 111 5.30 -3.18 7.29
CA TYR A 111 4.82 -4.55 7.24
C TYR A 111 3.47 -4.68 7.96
N VAL A 112 3.37 -4.19 9.19
CA VAL A 112 2.12 -4.23 9.95
C VAL A 112 1.01 -3.51 9.19
N LYS A 113 1.29 -2.30 8.69
CA LYS A 113 0.35 -1.52 7.87
C LYS A 113 -0.11 -2.29 6.63
N ARG A 114 0.82 -2.98 5.94
CA ARG A 114 0.49 -3.80 4.77
C ARG A 114 -0.42 -4.97 5.13
N VAL A 115 -0.09 -5.73 6.16
CA VAL A 115 -0.90 -6.87 6.63
C VAL A 115 -2.30 -6.40 7.05
N CYS A 116 -2.41 -5.31 7.82
CA CYS A 116 -3.72 -4.75 8.17
C CYS A 116 -4.51 -4.31 6.93
N LYS A 117 -3.86 -3.69 5.96
CA LYS A 117 -4.51 -3.28 4.70
C LYS A 117 -5.01 -4.50 3.92
N GLU A 118 -4.18 -5.53 3.78
CA GLU A 118 -4.55 -6.79 3.09
C GLU A 118 -5.73 -7.47 3.77
N PHE A 119 -5.69 -7.58 5.10
CA PHE A 119 -6.80 -8.14 5.89
C PHE A 119 -8.11 -7.38 5.66
N LEU A 120 -8.09 -6.04 5.84
CA LEU A 120 -9.28 -5.21 5.66
C LEU A 120 -9.83 -5.28 4.23
N MET A 121 -8.95 -5.33 3.22
CA MET A 121 -9.36 -5.46 1.82
C MET A 121 -10.01 -6.81 1.54
N ASN A 122 -9.50 -7.89 2.11
CA ASN A 122 -10.09 -9.21 1.95
C ASN A 122 -11.48 -9.30 2.60
N GLU A 123 -11.60 -8.82 3.85
CA GLU A 123 -12.89 -8.75 4.56
C GLU A 123 -13.91 -7.91 3.78
N TRP A 124 -13.50 -6.73 3.32
CA TRP A 124 -14.40 -5.86 2.57
C TRP A 124 -14.79 -6.43 1.21
N ASN A 125 -13.86 -7.06 0.48
CA ASN A 125 -14.19 -7.72 -0.78
C ASN A 125 -15.15 -8.91 -0.57
N SER A 126 -14.96 -9.68 0.50
CA SER A 126 -15.87 -10.76 0.87
C SER A 126 -17.27 -10.23 1.17
N TYR A 127 -17.36 -9.19 2.01
CA TYR A 127 -18.62 -8.51 2.32
C TYR A 127 -19.27 -7.95 1.05
N TRP A 128 -18.50 -7.24 0.22
CA TRP A 128 -18.98 -6.66 -1.03
C TRP A 128 -19.55 -7.73 -1.93
N LYS A 129 -18.82 -8.81 -2.21
CA LYS A 129 -19.28 -9.92 -3.05
C LYS A 129 -20.58 -10.55 -2.52
N ASN A 130 -20.66 -10.80 -1.22
CA ASN A 130 -21.78 -11.51 -0.59
C ASN A 130 -22.99 -10.62 -0.26
N SER A 131 -22.87 -9.29 -0.34
CA SER A 131 -23.99 -8.39 -0.08
C SER A 131 -25.18 -8.66 -1.02
N THR A 132 -26.41 -8.59 -0.52
CA THR A 132 -27.63 -8.70 -1.35
C THR A 132 -28.01 -7.38 -2.04
N THR A 133 -27.32 -6.29 -1.70
CA THR A 133 -27.60 -4.94 -2.24
C THR A 133 -26.50 -4.49 -3.21
N GLY A 134 -26.78 -3.42 -3.97
CA GLY A 134 -25.78 -2.81 -4.85
C GLY A 134 -25.44 -3.62 -6.11
N LYS A 135 -26.32 -4.53 -6.56
CA LYS A 135 -26.11 -5.40 -7.74
C LYS A 135 -25.56 -4.65 -8.96
N ARG A 136 -26.21 -3.56 -9.37
CA ARG A 136 -25.73 -2.70 -10.48
C ARG A 136 -24.32 -2.20 -10.25
N THR A 137 -24.05 -1.67 -9.07
CA THR A 137 -22.73 -1.13 -8.74
C THR A 137 -21.66 -2.21 -8.73
N LYS A 138 -21.99 -3.47 -8.39
CA LYS A 138 -21.09 -4.63 -8.50
C LYS A 138 -20.76 -5.02 -9.92
N GLU A 139 -21.71 -4.89 -10.85
CA GLU A 139 -21.48 -5.17 -12.28
C GLU A 139 -20.43 -4.21 -12.86
N ILE A 140 -20.37 -2.98 -12.34
CA ILE A 140 -19.41 -1.95 -12.75
C ILE A 140 -18.12 -2.00 -11.93
N LEU A 141 -18.23 -2.21 -10.61
CA LEU A 141 -17.14 -2.25 -9.64
C LEU A 141 -17.19 -3.59 -8.87
N PRO A 142 -16.63 -4.67 -9.43
CA PRO A 142 -16.77 -6.01 -8.87
C PRO A 142 -15.96 -6.23 -7.57
N SER A 143 -14.96 -5.39 -7.33
CA SER A 143 -14.12 -5.42 -6.14
C SER A 143 -13.92 -4.02 -5.57
N SER A 144 -13.58 -3.94 -4.29
CA SER A 144 -13.19 -2.67 -3.70
C SER A 144 -11.84 -2.22 -4.22
N ASN A 145 -11.77 -0.91 -4.44
CA ASN A 145 -10.55 -0.23 -4.80
C ASN A 145 -10.43 1.02 -3.94
N LEU A 146 -9.39 1.07 -3.10
CA LEU A 146 -9.15 2.20 -2.20
C LEU A 146 -8.73 3.47 -2.94
N ASP A 147 -8.27 3.34 -4.18
CA ASP A 147 -7.86 4.47 -5.02
C ASP A 147 -9.08 5.07 -5.77
N LEU A 148 -10.20 4.35 -5.83
CA LEU A 148 -11.45 4.83 -6.43
C LEU A 148 -12.30 5.57 -5.39
N LEU A 149 -11.91 6.80 -5.08
CA LEU A 149 -12.75 7.73 -4.32
C LEU A 149 -13.63 8.54 -5.26
N ILE A 150 -14.81 8.01 -5.57
CA ILE A 150 -15.82 8.72 -6.36
C ILE A 150 -16.63 9.60 -5.41
N SER A 151 -16.37 10.90 -5.42
CA SER A 151 -17.11 11.90 -4.64
C SER A 151 -18.13 12.67 -5.47
N ASN A 152 -18.06 12.58 -6.80
CA ASN A 152 -18.98 13.28 -7.68
C ASN A 152 -20.39 12.65 -7.62
N LYS A 153 -21.36 13.41 -7.13
CA LYS A 153 -22.76 12.95 -6.96
C LYS A 153 -23.39 12.44 -8.25
N TYR A 154 -23.10 13.05 -9.40
CA TYR A 154 -23.69 12.64 -10.68
C TYR A 154 -23.15 11.29 -11.13
N VAL A 155 -21.84 11.06 -10.95
CA VAL A 155 -21.22 9.77 -11.23
C VAL A 155 -21.79 8.68 -10.31
N ILE A 156 -22.00 8.99 -9.03
CA ILE A 156 -22.66 8.08 -8.09
C ILE A 156 -24.08 7.75 -8.57
N TYR A 157 -24.87 8.73 -9.02
CA TYR A 157 -26.20 8.48 -9.56
C TYR A 157 -26.18 7.53 -10.75
N LEU A 158 -25.22 7.67 -11.66
CA LEU A 158 -25.07 6.78 -12.81
C LEU A 158 -24.70 5.34 -12.39
N PHE A 159 -23.74 5.19 -11.47
CA PHE A 159 -23.28 3.86 -11.02
C PHE A 159 -24.26 3.11 -10.13
N THR A 160 -25.13 3.84 -9.43
CA THR A 160 -26.08 3.24 -8.49
C THR A 160 -27.50 3.20 -9.04
N ASN A 161 -27.80 3.95 -10.11
CA ASN A 161 -29.16 4.25 -10.56
C ASN A 161 -30.01 4.93 -9.45
N HIS A 162 -29.35 5.63 -8.51
CA HIS A 162 -29.99 6.33 -7.38
C HIS A 162 -29.93 7.85 -7.56
N GLY A 163 -30.44 8.33 -8.69
CA GLY A 163 -30.48 9.74 -9.04
C GLY A 163 -31.89 10.27 -9.26
N PRO A 164 -32.03 11.48 -9.80
CA PRO A 164 -33.32 12.07 -10.17
C PRO A 164 -33.90 11.44 -11.46
N PHE A 165 -33.97 10.12 -11.49
CA PHE A 165 -34.51 9.34 -12.60
C PHE A 165 -35.95 8.93 -12.29
N PRO A 166 -36.90 9.03 -13.24
CA PRO A 166 -38.31 8.69 -13.00
C PRO A 166 -38.52 7.32 -12.37
N ALA A 167 -37.83 6.28 -12.85
CA ALA A 167 -37.93 4.92 -12.32
C ALA A 167 -37.50 4.83 -10.84
N TYR A 168 -36.40 5.51 -10.48
CA TYR A 168 -35.92 5.56 -9.10
C TYR A 168 -36.88 6.35 -8.21
N LEU A 169 -37.30 7.54 -8.63
CA LEU A 169 -38.20 8.40 -7.85
C LEU A 169 -39.58 7.76 -7.65
N CYS A 170 -40.09 7.04 -8.64
CA CYS A 170 -41.34 6.29 -8.54
C CYS A 170 -41.27 5.17 -7.50
N ARG A 171 -40.15 4.45 -7.42
CA ARG A 171 -39.91 3.43 -6.38
C ARG A 171 -39.99 4.01 -4.96
N PHE A 172 -39.59 5.26 -4.77
CA PHE A 172 -39.67 5.99 -3.51
C PHE A 172 -40.98 6.76 -3.31
N LYS A 173 -41.97 6.57 -4.20
CA LYS A 173 -43.29 7.23 -4.14
C LYS A 173 -43.24 8.76 -4.20
N ILE A 174 -42.18 9.31 -4.82
CA ILE A 174 -42.04 10.74 -5.08
C ILE A 174 -42.76 11.11 -6.39
N LEU A 175 -42.66 10.22 -7.39
CA LEU A 175 -43.42 10.29 -8.63
C LEU A 175 -44.41 9.13 -8.72
N ASN A 176 -45.45 9.30 -9.53
CA ASN A 176 -46.46 8.27 -9.79
C ASN A 176 -46.21 7.48 -11.09
N ASN A 177 -45.25 7.93 -11.90
CA ASN A 177 -44.93 7.33 -13.19
C ASN A 177 -43.41 7.08 -13.28
N PRO A 178 -42.96 5.84 -13.56
CA PRO A 178 -41.54 5.53 -13.74
C PRO A 178 -41.00 5.87 -15.14
N ASP A 179 -41.84 6.35 -16.05
CA ASP A 179 -41.49 6.51 -17.46
C ASP A 179 -40.79 7.84 -17.74
N CYS A 180 -39.92 7.80 -18.75
CA CYS A 180 -39.33 8.95 -19.42
C CYS A 180 -40.38 9.64 -20.31
N LEU A 181 -40.12 10.89 -20.70
CA LEU A 181 -40.95 11.65 -21.64
C LEU A 181 -41.10 11.00 -23.03
N CYS A 182 -40.23 10.05 -23.38
CA CYS A 182 -40.35 9.29 -24.63
C CYS A 182 -41.21 8.02 -24.48
N GLY A 183 -41.74 7.73 -23.30
CA GLY A 183 -42.60 6.58 -23.01
C GLY A 183 -41.90 5.29 -22.59
N GLU A 184 -40.56 5.28 -22.56
CA GLU A 184 -39.75 4.14 -22.06
C GLU A 184 -39.42 4.30 -20.58
N LEU A 185 -38.96 3.22 -19.92
CA LEU A 185 -38.55 3.27 -18.51
C LEU A 185 -37.46 4.34 -18.27
N GLY A 186 -37.73 5.29 -17.37
CA GLY A 186 -36.81 6.39 -17.06
C GLY A 186 -35.70 6.00 -16.10
N ASP A 187 -34.76 5.15 -16.53
CA ASP A 187 -33.58 4.75 -15.77
C ASP A 187 -32.25 5.19 -16.43
N VAL A 188 -31.14 5.02 -15.72
CA VAL A 188 -29.81 5.40 -16.22
C VAL A 188 -29.48 4.75 -17.57
N ASP A 189 -29.77 3.46 -17.76
CA ASP A 189 -29.36 2.74 -18.97
C ASP A 189 -30.11 3.27 -20.19
N HIS A 190 -31.39 3.59 -20.03
CA HIS A 190 -32.18 4.26 -21.05
C HIS A 190 -31.56 5.61 -21.44
N TYR A 191 -31.29 6.49 -20.47
CA TYR A 191 -30.70 7.81 -20.75
C TYR A 191 -29.28 7.73 -21.35
N LEU A 192 -28.50 6.69 -21.01
CA LEU A 192 -27.14 6.54 -21.52
C LEU A 192 -27.06 5.84 -22.88
N ALA A 193 -28.08 5.12 -23.33
CA ALA A 193 -27.95 4.26 -24.51
C ALA A 193 -29.09 4.33 -25.54
N SER A 194 -30.28 4.82 -25.18
CA SER A 194 -31.45 4.69 -26.06
C SER A 194 -32.42 5.86 -26.08
N CYS A 195 -32.38 6.78 -25.11
CA CYS A 195 -33.32 7.88 -25.05
C CYS A 195 -33.16 8.85 -26.22
N MET A 196 -34.26 9.13 -26.92
CA MET A 196 -34.21 10.03 -28.07
C MET A 196 -33.82 11.48 -27.71
N TYR A 197 -34.01 11.87 -26.46
CA TYR A 197 -33.68 13.22 -25.95
C TYR A 197 -32.23 13.37 -25.46
N THR A 198 -31.49 12.27 -25.29
CA THR A 198 -30.09 12.28 -24.84
C THR A 198 -29.13 11.67 -25.86
N LYS A 199 -29.55 11.60 -27.14
CA LYS A 199 -28.77 11.00 -28.24
C LYS A 199 -27.32 11.50 -28.32
N ASP A 200 -27.12 12.81 -28.13
CA ASP A 200 -25.79 13.42 -28.21
C ASP A 200 -24.85 13.01 -27.05
N TYR A 201 -25.41 12.42 -26.00
CA TYR A 201 -24.70 11.99 -24.79
C TYR A 201 -24.67 10.47 -24.61
N HIS A 202 -25.14 9.71 -25.61
CA HIS A 202 -25.12 8.27 -25.52
C HIS A 202 -23.69 7.74 -25.39
N LEU A 203 -23.49 6.81 -24.47
CA LEU A 203 -22.25 6.06 -24.38
C LEU A 203 -22.13 5.20 -25.63
N LEU A 204 -20.97 5.28 -26.28
CA LEU A 204 -20.62 4.36 -27.33
C LEU A 204 -20.50 2.96 -26.69
N LEU A 205 -21.48 2.12 -26.94
CA LEU A 205 -21.40 0.71 -26.55
C LEU A 205 -20.13 0.12 -27.19
N PRO A 206 -19.31 -0.62 -26.44
CA PRO A 206 -18.23 -1.38 -27.03
C PRO A 206 -18.82 -2.27 -28.13
N THR A 207 -18.31 -2.14 -29.36
CA THR A 207 -18.70 -2.95 -30.52
C THR A 207 -18.63 -4.43 -30.15
N GLY A 208 -19.77 -5.08 -29.88
CA GLY A 208 -19.85 -6.51 -29.61
C GLY A 208 -20.86 -6.98 -28.56
N ALA A 209 -21.42 -6.11 -27.71
CA ALA A 209 -22.43 -6.52 -26.73
C ALA A 209 -23.84 -6.51 -27.33
N ALA A 210 -24.25 -7.62 -27.95
CA ALA A 210 -25.64 -7.85 -28.31
C ALA A 210 -26.51 -7.98 -27.04
N ARG A 211 -27.69 -7.34 -27.03
CA ARG A 211 -28.67 -7.48 -25.95
C ARG A 211 -29.23 -8.90 -25.97
N THR A 212 -29.05 -9.66 -24.90
CA THR A 212 -29.90 -10.83 -24.65
C THR A 212 -31.23 -10.31 -24.12
N HIS A 213 -32.29 -10.50 -24.91
CA HIS A 213 -33.67 -10.29 -24.50
C HIS A 213 -34.11 -11.31 -23.46
#